data_AF-A0A821HIK6-F1
#
_entry.id   AF-A0A821HIK6-F1
#
_cell.length_a   1.000
_cell.length_b   1.000
_cell.length_c   1.000
_cell.angle_alpha   90.00
_cell.angle_beta   90.00
_cell.angle_gamma   90.00
#
_symmetry.space_group_name_H-M   'P 1'
#
loop_
_entity.id
_entity.type
_entity.pdbx_description
1 polymer ?
#
loop_
_entity_poly.entity_id
_entity_poly.type
_entity_poly.pdbx_seq_one_letter_code
_entity_poly.pdbx_strand_id
1 'polypeptide(L)'
;TGFSKQNNTHVFYYIARRFKVNEMNCDLLICHVLLTLKPFQAKLFELVVDFTHTCTDSRFKTDYLSKWFVCIPDCFYYNLQAVYIYNCNSWVREYTKYHDRILSTIKGSRKLIFLDHISRLNDFIEPDQQKFPGHTISLQEVLKVFNNALKLSHK
;
A
#
# COMPACT_ATOMS: atom_id res chain seq x y z
N THR A 1 -8.75 10.37 -3.00
CA THR A 1 -9.12 9.97 -1.64
C THR A 1 -10.56 9.50 -1.65
N GLY A 2 -10.92 8.59 -0.73
CA GLY A 2 -12.29 8.14 -0.51
C GLY A 2 -12.65 8.25 0.98
N PHE A 3 -13.79 7.69 1.37
CA PHE A 3 -14.20 7.59 2.76
C PHE A 3 -14.51 6.14 3.13
N SER A 4 -14.10 5.72 4.32
CA SER A 4 -14.42 4.39 4.83
C SER A 4 -15.84 4.34 5.38
N LYS A 5 -16.44 3.14 5.38
CA LYS A 5 -17.77 2.89 5.94
C LYS A 5 -17.79 3.18 7.43
N GLN A 6 -16.71 2.81 8.12
CA GLN A 6 -16.62 2.98 9.55
C GLN A 6 -16.20 4.42 9.87
N ASN A 7 -17.08 5.16 10.55
CA ASN A 7 -16.84 6.52 11.04
C ASN A 7 -16.54 7.56 9.95
N ASN A 8 -16.81 7.26 8.67
CA ASN A 8 -16.59 8.18 7.55
C ASN A 8 -15.17 8.77 7.53
N THR A 9 -14.16 7.93 7.80
CA THR A 9 -12.77 8.40 7.87
C THR A 9 -12.14 8.50 6.49
N HIS A 10 -11.14 9.38 6.33
CA HIS A 10 -10.48 9.57 5.04
C HIS A 10 -9.63 8.36 4.67
N VAL A 11 -9.75 7.92 3.41
CA VAL A 11 -8.94 6.85 2.84
C VAL A 11 -7.96 7.42 1.82
N PHE A 12 -6.68 7.21 2.08
CA PHE A 12 -5.58 7.55 1.17
C PHE A 12 -5.14 6.33 0.37
N TYR A 13 -4.58 6.56 -0.82
CA TYR A 13 -4.13 5.50 -1.71
C TYR A 13 -2.67 5.71 -2.08
N TYR A 14 -1.83 4.73 -1.78
CA TYR A 14 -0.48 4.65 -2.32
C TYR A 14 -0.43 3.60 -3.42
N ILE A 15 -0.16 4.04 -4.65
CA ILE A 15 -0.07 3.19 -5.83
C ILE A 15 1.40 2.94 -6.15
N ALA A 16 1.95 1.82 -5.63
CA ALA A 16 3.40 1.60 -5.59
C ALA A 16 4.06 1.67 -6.98
N ARG A 17 3.43 1.09 -8.01
CA ARG A 17 3.95 1.11 -9.39
C ARG A 17 4.15 2.50 -10.02
N ARG A 18 3.50 3.54 -9.47
CA ARG A 18 3.64 4.93 -9.96
C ARG A 18 4.94 5.55 -9.47
N PHE A 19 5.51 5.06 -8.38
CA PHE A 19 6.84 5.47 -7.97
C PHE A 19 7.88 4.77 -8.85
N LYS A 20 8.85 5.54 -9.36
CA LYS A 20 9.96 5.06 -10.18
C LYS A 20 11.27 5.49 -9.56
N VAL A 21 12.02 4.54 -9.01
CA VAL A 21 13.18 4.78 -8.15
C VAL A 21 14.32 5.55 -8.82
N ASN A 22 14.45 5.45 -10.14
CA ASN A 22 15.49 6.12 -10.91
C ASN A 22 15.02 7.42 -11.58
N GLU A 23 13.73 7.73 -11.50
CA GLU A 23 13.13 8.89 -12.19
C GLU A 23 12.59 9.91 -11.19
N MET A 24 12.26 9.47 -9.96
CA MET A 24 11.60 10.30 -8.96
C MET A 24 12.52 10.54 -7.76
N ASN A 25 12.50 11.77 -7.26
CA ASN A 25 13.16 12.11 -6.01
C ASN A 25 12.30 11.65 -4.81
N CYS A 26 12.83 10.73 -4.01
CA CYS A 26 12.12 10.18 -2.86
C CYS A 26 11.82 11.24 -1.78
N ASP A 27 12.66 12.27 -1.66
CA ASP A 27 12.45 13.34 -0.67
C ASP A 27 11.24 14.18 -1.04
N LEU A 28 11.09 14.49 -2.33
CA LEU A 28 9.89 15.17 -2.84
C LEU A 28 8.63 14.33 -2.63
N LEU A 29 8.73 13.00 -2.78
CA LEU A 29 7.61 12.11 -2.49
C LEU A 29 7.23 12.12 -1.01
N ILE A 30 8.20 12.04 -0.09
CA ILE A 30 7.95 12.15 1.36
C ILE A 30 7.32 13.50 1.68
N CYS A 31 7.87 14.61 1.17
CA CYS A 31 7.30 15.95 1.35
C CYS A 31 5.86 16.02 0.83
N HIS A 32 5.60 15.47 -0.35
CA HIS A 32 4.25 15.43 -0.92
C HIS A 32 3.28 14.66 -0.02
N VAL A 33 3.67 13.49 0.49
CA VAL A 33 2.84 12.71 1.42
C VAL A 33 2.59 13.48 2.72
N LEU A 34 3.64 14.08 3.32
CA LEU A 34 3.50 14.87 4.54
C LEU A 34 2.56 16.07 4.34
N LEU A 35 2.69 16.81 3.25
CA LEU A 35 1.82 17.93 2.92
C LEU A 35 0.37 17.47 2.67
N THR A 36 0.20 16.31 2.05
CA THR A 36 -1.12 15.70 1.83
C THR A 36 -1.80 15.28 3.13
N LEU A 37 -1.05 14.74 4.09
CA LEU A 37 -1.56 14.29 5.38
C LEU A 37 -1.67 15.41 6.42
N LYS A 38 -0.94 16.53 6.26
CA LYS A 38 -0.92 17.64 7.22
C LYS A 38 -2.30 18.15 7.65
N PRO A 39 -3.31 18.32 6.76
CA PRO A 39 -4.66 18.71 7.17
C PRO A 39 -5.41 17.67 8.04
N PHE A 40 -4.89 16.44 8.10
CA PHE A 40 -5.48 15.28 8.78
C PHE A 40 -4.67 14.85 10.00
N GLN A 41 -3.69 15.64 10.44
CA GLN A 41 -2.80 15.31 11.57
C GLN A 41 -3.49 15.05 12.92
N ALA A 42 -4.72 15.52 13.08
CA ALA A 42 -5.56 15.31 14.27
C ALA A 42 -6.81 14.48 13.96
N LYS A 43 -6.88 13.85 12.79
CA LYS A 43 -8.03 13.07 12.33
C LYS A 43 -7.61 11.63 12.08
N LEU A 44 -8.50 10.70 12.39
CA LEU A 44 -8.33 9.31 12.02
C LEU A 44 -8.38 9.16 10.49
N PHE A 45 -7.55 8.27 9.96
CA PHE A 45 -7.52 7.97 8.54
C PHE A 45 -7.08 6.53 8.28
N GLU A 46 -7.30 6.08 7.05
CA GLU A 46 -6.95 4.75 6.56
C GLU A 46 -6.10 4.86 5.29
N LEU A 47 -5.36 3.79 5.00
CA LEU A 47 -4.46 3.72 3.85
C LEU A 47 -4.72 2.45 3.04
N VAL A 48 -4.87 2.59 1.73
CA VAL A 48 -4.81 1.48 0.78
C VAL A 48 -3.44 1.51 0.10
N VAL A 49 -2.72 0.40 0.16
CA VAL A 49 -1.46 0.20 -0.55
C VAL A 49 -1.70 -0.79 -1.69
N ASP A 50 -1.64 -0.29 -2.92
CA ASP A 50 -1.79 -1.09 -4.13
C ASP A 50 -0.40 -1.53 -4.64
N PHE A 51 -0.09 -2.82 -4.48
CA PHE A 51 1.14 -3.44 -4.97
C PHE A 51 1.01 -4.06 -6.36
N THR A 52 -0.09 -3.83 -7.08
CA THR A 52 -0.29 -4.30 -8.45
C THR A 52 0.92 -3.96 -9.34
N HIS A 53 1.53 -4.99 -9.94
CA HIS A 53 2.74 -4.89 -10.78
C HIS A 53 3.96 -4.22 -10.11
N THR A 54 4.05 -4.24 -8.78
CA THR A 54 5.25 -3.75 -8.08
C THR A 54 6.43 -4.66 -8.39
N CYS A 55 7.55 -4.05 -8.78
CA CYS A 55 8.81 -4.69 -9.12
C CYS A 55 10.00 -3.86 -8.65
N THR A 56 11.21 -4.25 -9.08
CA THR A 56 12.48 -3.58 -8.77
C THR A 56 12.47 -2.09 -9.09
N ASP A 57 11.76 -1.64 -10.13
CA ASP A 57 11.75 -0.23 -10.54
C ASP A 57 10.88 0.65 -9.63
N SER A 58 9.94 0.05 -8.92
CA SER A 58 9.05 0.71 -7.95
C SER A 58 9.52 0.60 -6.50
N ARG A 59 10.74 0.12 -6.27
CA ARG A 59 11.26 -0.13 -4.92
C ARG A 59 11.75 1.15 -4.25
N PHE A 60 11.58 1.25 -2.93
CA PHE A 60 12.44 2.14 -2.15
C PHE A 60 13.80 1.47 -1.94
N LYS A 61 14.89 2.22 -2.14
CA LYS A 61 16.24 1.78 -1.71
C LYS A 61 16.29 1.76 -0.19
N THR A 62 17.23 1.01 0.40
CA THR A 62 17.36 0.82 1.85
C THR A 62 17.33 2.13 2.64
N ASP A 63 18.09 3.13 2.20
CA ASP A 63 18.16 4.44 2.88
C ASP A 63 16.83 5.18 2.81
N TYR A 64 16.16 5.14 1.65
CA TYR A 64 14.84 5.73 1.48
C TYR A 64 13.75 4.99 2.26
N LEU A 65 13.80 3.66 2.32
CA LEU A 65 12.88 2.88 3.14
C LEU A 65 13.02 3.26 4.61
N SER A 66 14.26 3.37 5.10
CA SER A 66 14.55 3.80 6.47
C SER A 66 14.08 5.23 6.72
N LYS A 67 14.27 6.13 5.74
CA LYS A 67 13.88 7.54 5.83
C LYS A 67 12.37 7.72 6.03
N TRP A 68 11.53 6.88 5.44
CA TRP A 68 10.09 6.91 5.70
C TRP A 68 9.75 6.73 7.19
N PHE A 69 10.46 5.85 7.91
CA PHE A 69 10.22 5.62 9.34
C PHE A 69 10.75 6.72 10.24
N VAL A 70 11.69 7.54 9.76
CA VAL A 70 12.26 8.67 10.51
C VAL A 70 11.51 9.97 10.24
N CYS A 71 11.07 10.18 8.99
CA CYS A 71 10.47 11.45 8.57
C CYS A 71 8.97 11.57 8.85
N ILE A 72 8.27 10.46 9.09
CA ILE A 72 6.83 10.48 9.37
C ILE A 72 6.60 10.78 10.86
N PRO A 73 5.87 11.85 11.21
CA PRO A 73 5.52 12.16 12.60
C PRO A 73 4.70 11.06 13.29
N ASP A 74 4.92 10.89 14.60
CA ASP A 74 4.20 9.93 15.46
C ASP A 74 2.68 10.08 15.43
N CYS A 75 2.18 11.31 15.30
CA CYS A 75 0.75 11.57 15.22
C CYS A 75 0.08 10.85 14.04
N PHE A 76 0.78 10.66 12.91
CA PHE A 76 0.24 9.91 11.78
C PHE A 76 0.18 8.41 12.06
N TYR A 77 1.19 7.84 12.73
CA TYR A 77 1.16 6.43 13.15
C TYR A 77 0.03 6.16 14.16
N TYR A 78 -0.20 7.09 15.08
CA TYR A 78 -1.28 7.03 16.05
C TYR A 78 -2.66 7.08 15.37
N ASN A 79 -2.86 8.04 14.46
CA ASN A 79 -4.14 8.28 13.80
C ASN A 79 -4.48 7.31 12.65
N LEU A 80 -3.49 6.59 12.13
CA LEU A 80 -3.70 5.54 11.13
C LEU A 80 -4.49 4.37 11.73
N GLN A 81 -5.70 4.13 11.23
CA GLN A 81 -6.59 3.08 11.74
C GLN A 81 -6.32 1.72 11.09
N ALA A 82 -6.25 1.69 9.77
CA ALA A 82 -6.05 0.49 8.99
C ALA A 82 -5.17 0.75 7.76
N VAL A 83 -4.42 -0.29 7.36
CA VAL A 83 -3.65 -0.34 6.12
C VAL A 83 -4.10 -1.57 5.32
N TYR A 84 -4.82 -1.34 4.24
CA TYR A 84 -5.25 -2.39 3.33
C TYR A 84 -4.17 -2.66 2.30
N ILE A 85 -3.60 -3.86 2.33
CA ILE A 85 -2.54 -4.29 1.43
C ILE A 85 -3.15 -5.11 0.30
N TYR A 86 -3.12 -4.58 -0.91
CA TYR A 86 -3.70 -5.22 -2.10
C TYR A 86 -2.61 -5.69 -3.08
N ASN A 87 -2.82 -6.86 -3.71
CA ASN A 87 -1.95 -7.44 -4.73
C ASN A 87 -0.47 -7.57 -4.33
N CYS A 88 -0.21 -7.96 -3.08
CA CYS A 88 1.13 -8.29 -2.61
C CYS A 88 1.66 -9.51 -3.39
N ASN A 89 2.74 -9.33 -4.15
CA ASN A 89 3.30 -10.36 -5.02
C ASN A 89 4.58 -10.99 -4.45
N SER A 90 5.14 -12.00 -5.12
CA SER A 90 6.35 -12.68 -4.67
C SER A 90 7.56 -11.75 -4.56
N TRP A 91 7.68 -10.75 -5.44
CA TRP A 91 8.77 -9.78 -5.37
C TRP A 91 8.65 -8.92 -4.10
N VAL A 92 7.45 -8.44 -3.77
CA VAL A 92 7.19 -7.69 -2.53
C VAL A 92 7.50 -8.54 -1.31
N ARG A 93 7.14 -9.83 -1.33
CA ARG A 93 7.48 -10.78 -0.25
C ARG A 93 8.98 -10.93 -0.04
N GLU A 94 9.76 -11.08 -1.11
CA GLU A 94 11.22 -11.18 -0.98
C GLU A 94 11.83 -9.83 -0.57
N TYR A 95 11.31 -8.72 -1.07
CA TYR A 95 11.71 -7.38 -0.65
C TYR A 95 11.48 -7.14 0.85
N THR A 96 10.34 -7.58 1.41
CA THR A 96 10.06 -7.43 2.84
C THR A 96 10.95 -8.32 3.70
N LYS A 97 11.25 -9.55 3.26
CA LYS A 97 12.23 -10.42 3.93
C LYS A 97 13.63 -9.82 3.93
N TYR A 98 14.07 -9.28 2.79
CA TYR A 98 15.39 -8.66 2.68
C TYR A 98 15.53 -7.45 3.62
N HIS A 99 14.45 -6.69 3.83
CA HIS A 99 14.43 -5.53 4.73
C HIS A 99 13.77 -5.82 6.09
N ASP A 100 13.79 -7.07 6.57
CA ASP A 100 13.11 -7.49 7.81
C ASP A 100 13.50 -6.62 9.02
N ARG A 101 14.78 -6.22 9.11
CA ARG A 101 15.26 -5.33 10.17
C ARG A 101 14.53 -3.98 10.20
N ILE A 102 14.36 -3.33 9.04
CA ILE A 102 13.71 -2.03 8.94
C ILE A 102 12.20 -2.17 9.17
N LEU A 103 11.59 -3.22 8.62
CA LEU A 103 10.15 -3.47 8.69
C LEU A 103 9.70 -4.16 9.99
N SER A 104 10.65 -4.51 10.87
CA SER A 104 10.37 -5.18 12.14
C SER A 104 9.38 -4.41 13.02
N THR A 105 9.38 -3.08 12.95
CA THR A 105 8.50 -2.19 13.71
C THR A 105 7.03 -2.30 13.32
N ILE A 106 6.72 -2.74 12.10
CA ILE A 106 5.35 -2.92 11.60
C ILE A 106 4.95 -4.40 11.49
N LYS A 107 5.90 -5.32 11.70
CA LYS A 107 5.69 -6.76 11.61
C LYS A 107 4.71 -7.22 12.67
N GLY A 108 3.66 -7.93 12.26
CA GLY A 108 2.60 -8.41 13.17
C GLY A 108 1.62 -7.33 13.63
N SER A 109 1.70 -6.10 13.10
CA SER A 109 0.72 -5.06 13.41
C SER A 109 -0.68 -5.47 12.96
N ARG A 110 -1.64 -5.41 13.88
CA ARG A 110 -3.06 -5.68 13.62
C ARG A 110 -3.71 -4.66 12.67
N LYS A 111 -3.06 -3.52 12.44
CA LYS A 111 -3.52 -2.51 11.47
C LYS A 111 -3.28 -2.94 10.02
N LEU A 112 -2.39 -3.91 9.77
CA LEU A 112 -2.09 -4.40 8.41
C LEU A 112 -3.10 -5.48 8.01
N ILE A 113 -3.94 -5.19 7.01
CA ILE A 113 -5.00 -6.07 6.52
C ILE A 113 -4.65 -6.47 5.08
N PHE A 114 -4.26 -7.72 4.88
CA PHE A 114 -3.99 -8.25 3.55
C PHE A 114 -5.29 -8.65 2.87
N LEU A 115 -5.53 -8.08 1.68
CA LEU A 115 -6.67 -8.38 0.84
C LEU A 115 -6.31 -9.51 -0.13
N ASP A 116 -7.08 -10.58 -0.06
CA ASP A 116 -7.09 -11.72 -0.97
C ASP A 116 -7.79 -11.37 -2.30
N HIS A 117 -8.84 -10.55 -2.25
CA HIS A 117 -9.54 -10.04 -3.42
C HIS A 117 -9.93 -8.57 -3.24
N ILE A 118 -10.05 -7.80 -4.33
CA ILE A 118 -10.42 -6.36 -4.23
C ILE A 118 -11.81 -6.17 -3.62
N SER A 119 -12.70 -7.13 -3.87
CA SER A 119 -14.08 -7.11 -3.38
C SER A 119 -14.15 -7.15 -1.86
N ARG A 120 -13.12 -7.67 -1.18
CA ARG A 120 -13.03 -7.60 0.29
C ARG A 120 -12.85 -6.17 0.78
N LEU A 121 -12.39 -5.24 -0.06
CA LEU A 121 -12.39 -3.82 0.31
C LEU A 121 -13.82 -3.27 0.45
N ASN A 122 -14.82 -3.91 -0.17
CA ASN A 122 -16.23 -3.54 -0.02
C ASN A 122 -16.74 -3.73 1.42
N ASP A 123 -16.05 -4.51 2.25
CA ASP A 123 -16.41 -4.65 3.67
C ASP A 123 -16.03 -3.40 4.48
N PHE A 124 -15.12 -2.58 3.95
CA PHE A 124 -14.54 -1.44 4.65
C PHE A 124 -14.82 -0.09 3.98
N ILE A 125 -14.99 -0.06 2.65
CA ILE A 125 -15.14 1.15 1.84
C ILE A 125 -16.27 0.92 0.84
N GLU A 126 -17.24 1.83 0.77
CA GLU A 126 -18.33 1.72 -0.22
C GLU A 126 -17.76 1.74 -1.66
N PRO A 127 -18.32 0.94 -2.60
CA PRO A 127 -17.76 0.81 -3.95
C PRO A 127 -17.58 2.15 -4.69
N ASP A 128 -18.48 3.11 -4.52
CA ASP A 128 -18.40 4.45 -5.10
C ASP A 128 -17.29 5.33 -4.49
N GLN A 129 -16.91 5.03 -3.24
CA GLN A 129 -15.82 5.68 -2.52
C GLN A 129 -14.45 5.06 -2.82
N GLN A 130 -14.39 3.87 -3.43
CA GLN A 130 -13.14 3.24 -3.80
C GLN A 130 -12.47 3.95 -4.99
N LYS A 131 -11.19 4.32 -4.84
CA LYS A 131 -10.43 5.09 -5.83
C LYS A 131 -9.22 4.34 -6.39
N PHE A 132 -9.36 3.04 -6.66
CA PHE A 132 -8.32 2.30 -7.37
C PHE A 132 -8.10 2.86 -8.78
N PRO A 133 -6.86 2.80 -9.31
CA PRO A 133 -6.61 3.15 -10.70
C PRO A 133 -7.42 2.24 -11.64
N GLY A 134 -7.93 2.78 -12.75
CA GLY A 134 -8.69 2.01 -13.74
C GLY A 134 -7.98 0.73 -14.22
N HIS A 135 -6.66 0.80 -14.41
CA HIS A 135 -5.85 -0.38 -14.75
C HIS A 135 -5.85 -1.46 -13.65
N THR A 136 -5.93 -1.10 -12.37
CA THR A 136 -6.01 -2.09 -11.29
C THR A 136 -7.37 -2.80 -11.33
N ILE A 137 -8.44 -2.06 -11.66
CA ILE A 137 -9.80 -2.60 -11.79
C ILE A 137 -9.91 -3.50 -13.04
N SER A 138 -9.37 -3.06 -14.17
CA SER A 138 -9.47 -3.80 -15.45
C SER A 138 -8.80 -5.17 -15.43
N LEU A 139 -7.81 -5.39 -14.54
CA LEU A 139 -7.19 -6.71 -14.37
C LEU A 139 -8.17 -7.77 -13.82
N GLN A 140 -9.33 -7.35 -13.30
CA GLN A 140 -10.35 -8.26 -12.80
C GLN A 140 -11.42 -8.57 -13.83
N GLU A 141 -11.44 -7.86 -14.95
CA GLU A 141 -12.45 -8.06 -15.98
C GLU A 141 -12.13 -9.35 -16.75
N VAL A 142 -13.08 -10.31 -16.68
CA VAL A 142 -13.13 -11.54 -17.49
C VAL A 142 -11.81 -12.32 -17.49
N LEU A 143 -11.47 -12.91 -16.34
CA LEU A 143 -10.34 -13.82 -16.22
C LEU A 143 -10.75 -15.27 -16.55
N LYS A 144 -10.05 -15.90 -17.49
CA LYS A 144 -10.07 -17.36 -17.62
C LYS A 144 -9.16 -17.95 -16.55
N VAL A 145 -9.75 -18.57 -15.52
CA VAL A 145 -9.01 -19.13 -14.40
C VAL A 145 -8.65 -20.58 -14.65
N PHE A 146 -7.37 -20.91 -14.55
CA PHE A 146 -6.87 -22.28 -14.55
C PHE A 146 -6.42 -22.64 -13.13
N ASN A 147 -7.19 -23.50 -12.47
CA ASN A 147 -6.88 -23.97 -11.12
C ASN A 147 -5.84 -25.09 -11.14
N ASN A 148 -5.16 -25.29 -10.01
CA ASN A 148 -4.20 -26.37 -9.78
C ASN A 148 -2.97 -26.37 -10.71
N ALA A 149 -2.59 -25.21 -11.24
CA ALA A 149 -1.32 -25.05 -11.95
C ALA A 149 -0.13 -25.17 -10.97
N LEU A 150 0.89 -25.93 -11.36
CA LEU A 150 2.15 -26.04 -10.60
C LEU A 150 3.15 -25.02 -11.14
N LYS A 151 3.53 -24.04 -10.30
CA LYS A 151 4.61 -23.11 -10.64
C LYS A 151 5.96 -23.80 -10.47
N LEU A 152 6.64 -24.07 -11.58
CA LEU A 152 8.04 -24.49 -11.60
C LEU A 152 8.94 -23.25 -11.72
N SER A 153 9.67 -22.92 -10.67
CA SER A 153 10.71 -21.88 -10.73
C SER A 153 11.94 -22.34 -9.96
N HIS A 154 13.12 -22.27 -10.59
CA HIS A 154 14.39 -22.42 -9.89
C HIS A 154 14.56 -21.26 -8.90
N LYS A 155 14.94 -21.57 -7.66
CA LYS A 155 15.28 -20.59 -6.62
C LYS A 155 16.59 -19.89 -6.94
#